data_AF-A0A0C2CWZ5-F1
#
_entry.id   AF-A0A0C2CWZ5-F1
#
_cell.length_a   1.000
_cell.length_b   1.000
_cell.length_c   1.000
_cell.angle_alpha   90.00
_cell.angle_beta   90.00
_cell.angle_gamma   90.00
#
_symmetry.space_group_name_H-M   'P 1'
#
loop_
_entity.id
_entity.type
_entity.pdbx_description
1 polymer ?
#
loop_
_entity_poly.entity_id
_entity_poly.type
_entity_poly.pdbx_seq_one_letter_code
_entity_poly.pdbx_strand_id
1 'polypeptide(L)'
;MAESFDRPTAAYQSLRRGGITGRGQCGAIVAGQLLLGEFLGDPDPTGAVTPPLRAAMTRYLERVEDELDRGPSPTLICNDMVAPHGEFMGPARHHFCTAVVGQVAQLVDELLREHGVTHQATPVSLADGSVLG
;
A
#
# COMPACT_ATOMS: atom_id res chain seq x y z
N MET A 1 -4.11 -6.79 -1.31
CA MET A 1 -4.11 -5.54 -0.53
C MET A 1 -5.53 -5.03 -0.35
N ALA A 2 -6.25 -4.51 -1.35
CA ALA A 2 -7.66 -4.10 -1.13
C ALA A 2 -8.56 -5.19 -0.49
N GLU A 3 -8.45 -6.42 -1.00
CA GLU A 3 -9.15 -7.60 -0.44
C GLU A 3 -8.79 -7.91 1.02
N SER A 4 -7.55 -7.61 1.42
CA SER A 4 -7.09 -7.77 2.81
C SER A 4 -7.72 -6.77 3.78
N PHE A 5 -8.56 -5.85 3.27
CA PHE A 5 -9.29 -4.84 4.03
C PHE A 5 -10.79 -4.84 3.68
N ASP A 6 -11.35 -5.99 3.31
CA ASP A 6 -12.77 -6.15 2.92
C ASP A 6 -13.26 -5.21 1.80
N ARG A 7 -12.35 -4.70 0.95
CA ARG A 7 -12.72 -3.84 -0.17
C ARG A 7 -12.70 -4.60 -1.49
N PRO A 8 -13.70 -4.40 -2.36
CA PRO A 8 -13.63 -4.93 -3.70
C PRO A 8 -12.44 -4.29 -4.43
N THR A 9 -11.71 -5.07 -5.23
CA THR A 9 -10.62 -4.52 -6.04
C THR A 9 -11.19 -3.64 -7.16
N ALA A 10 -11.32 -2.34 -6.89
CA ALA A 10 -11.72 -1.36 -7.89
C ALA A 10 -10.66 -1.22 -9.00
N ALA A 11 -11.08 -0.90 -10.23
CA ALA A 11 -10.18 -0.84 -11.38
C ALA A 11 -8.98 0.11 -11.19
N TYR A 12 -9.17 1.24 -10.50
CA TYR A 12 -8.11 2.22 -10.22
C TYR A 12 -7.02 1.67 -9.27
N GLN A 13 -7.27 0.58 -8.54
CA GLN A 13 -6.23 -0.12 -7.78
C GLN A 13 -5.12 -0.67 -8.71
N SER A 14 -5.35 -0.79 -10.02
CA SER A 14 -4.30 -1.11 -10.99
C SER A 14 -3.19 -0.05 -11.04
N LEU A 15 -3.48 1.21 -10.71
CA LEU A 15 -2.51 2.31 -10.66
C LEU A 15 -1.38 2.05 -9.65
N ARG A 16 -1.63 1.18 -8.67
CA ARG A 16 -0.67 0.77 -7.64
C ARG A 16 0.34 -0.27 -8.13
N ARG A 17 0.28 -0.78 -9.37
CA ARG A 17 1.25 -1.81 -9.82
C ARG A 17 2.58 -1.16 -10.20
N GLY A 18 3.47 -0.99 -9.21
CA GLY A 18 4.87 -0.58 -9.41
C GLY A 18 5.06 0.77 -10.12
N GLY A 19 4.14 1.71 -9.90
CA GLY A 19 4.14 2.99 -10.62
C GLY A 19 3.89 2.87 -12.13
N ILE A 20 3.25 1.76 -12.58
CA ILE A 20 2.89 1.32 -13.97
C ILE A 20 4.07 1.26 -14.95
N THR A 21 4.88 2.29 -14.95
CA THR A 21 6.08 2.56 -15.73
C THR A 21 7.37 2.33 -14.93
N GLY A 22 7.26 2.05 -13.62
CA GLY A 22 8.41 1.98 -12.70
C GLY A 22 8.92 3.34 -12.21
N ARG A 23 8.46 4.46 -12.80
CA ARG A 23 8.92 5.82 -12.49
C ARG A 23 8.12 6.51 -11.39
N GLY A 24 6.99 5.93 -10.99
CA GLY A 24 6.16 6.43 -9.91
C GLY A 24 6.59 5.92 -8.54
N GLN A 25 5.92 6.44 -7.51
CA GLN A 25 6.05 5.95 -6.14
C GLN A 25 5.73 4.45 -6.07
N CYS A 26 6.37 3.76 -5.13
CA CYS A 26 6.16 2.35 -4.86
C CYS A 26 4.67 2.00 -4.79
N GLY A 27 4.35 0.91 -5.46
CA GLY A 27 2.99 0.44 -5.61
C GLY A 27 2.27 0.14 -4.30
N ALA A 28 2.97 -0.46 -3.34
CA ALA A 28 2.42 -0.72 -2.02
C ALA A 28 2.05 0.59 -1.32
N ILE A 29 2.90 1.62 -1.42
CA ILE A 29 2.67 2.90 -0.75
C ILE A 29 1.42 3.58 -1.30
N VAL A 30 1.28 3.64 -2.62
CA VAL A 30 0.09 4.19 -3.29
C VAL A 30 -1.16 3.40 -2.91
N ALA A 31 -1.06 2.07 -2.79
CA ALA A 31 -2.17 1.25 -2.35
C ALA A 31 -2.65 1.62 -0.94
N GLY A 32 -1.73 1.92 -0.03
CA GLY A 32 -2.08 2.33 1.34
C GLY A 32 -2.79 3.67 1.36
N GLN A 33 -2.34 4.62 0.53
CA GLN A 33 -3.01 5.91 0.35
C GLN A 33 -4.45 5.73 -0.15
N LEU A 34 -4.65 4.86 -1.15
CA LEU A 34 -5.97 4.57 -1.71
C LEU A 34 -6.90 3.96 -0.66
N LEU A 35 -6.41 3.01 0.15
CA LEU A 35 -7.20 2.40 1.21
C LEU A 35 -7.59 3.42 2.31
N LEU A 36 -6.66 4.24 2.78
CA LEU A 36 -6.99 5.30 3.74
C LEU A 36 -8.05 6.25 3.18
N GLY A 37 -7.94 6.62 1.89
CA GLY A 37 -8.97 7.39 1.19
C GLY A 37 -10.33 6.70 1.16
N GLU A 38 -10.36 5.39 0.90
CA GLU A 38 -11.60 4.61 0.84
C GLU A 38 -12.29 4.44 2.21
N PHE A 39 -11.53 4.41 3.31
CA PHE A 39 -12.09 4.29 4.66
C PHE A 39 -12.42 5.61 5.33
N LEU A 40 -11.61 6.64 5.10
CA LEU A 40 -11.68 7.90 5.87
C LEU A 40 -12.09 9.10 5.01
N GLY A 41 -12.10 8.97 3.68
CA GLY A 41 -12.47 10.03 2.76
C GLY A 41 -13.96 10.35 2.70
N ASP A 42 -14.28 11.48 2.09
CA ASP A 42 -15.65 11.86 1.78
C ASP A 42 -16.09 11.12 0.49
N PRO A 43 -17.21 10.39 0.50
CA PRO A 43 -17.71 9.73 -0.71
C PRO A 43 -18.21 10.72 -1.79
N ASP A 44 -18.45 11.99 -1.45
CA ASP A 44 -18.78 13.02 -2.42
C ASP A 44 -17.51 13.47 -3.16
N PRO A 45 -17.43 13.33 -4.51
CA PRO A 45 -16.26 13.77 -5.28
C PRO A 45 -16.01 15.28 -5.23
N THR A 46 -16.99 16.07 -4.77
CA THR A 46 -16.87 17.51 -4.53
C THR A 46 -16.73 17.85 -3.04
N GLY A 47 -16.77 16.83 -2.18
CA GLY A 47 -16.61 16.93 -0.74
C GLY A 47 -15.22 17.38 -0.31
N ALA A 48 -15.11 17.79 0.95
CA ALA A 48 -13.84 18.23 1.52
C ALA A 48 -12.94 17.04 1.88
N VAL A 49 -11.62 17.25 1.91
CA VAL A 49 -10.72 16.31 2.57
C VAL A 49 -11.09 16.26 4.06
N THR A 50 -11.57 15.11 4.52
CA THR A 50 -12.03 14.94 5.89
C THR A 50 -10.85 15.13 6.88
N PRO A 51 -11.09 15.66 8.09
CA PRO A 51 -10.05 15.74 9.11
C PRO A 51 -9.41 14.39 9.46
N PRO A 52 -10.17 13.27 9.60
CA PRO A 52 -9.58 11.94 9.80
C PRO A 52 -8.66 11.51 8.67
N LEU A 53 -9.05 11.68 7.41
CA LEU A 53 -8.20 11.32 6.27
C LEU A 53 -6.90 12.14 6.25
N ARG A 54 -6.99 13.45 6.50
CA ARG A 54 -5.81 14.31 6.55
C ARG A 54 -4.83 13.87 7.64
N ALA A 55 -5.34 13.59 8.84
CA ALA A 55 -4.53 13.14 9.97
C ALA A 55 -3.86 11.79 9.67
N ALA A 56 -4.65 10.80 9.23
CA ALA A 56 -4.15 9.47 8.87
C ALA A 56 -3.11 9.53 7.74
N MET A 57 -3.37 10.30 6.68
CA MET A 57 -2.45 10.43 5.54
C MET A 57 -1.14 11.10 5.92
N THR A 58 -1.19 12.14 6.75
CA THR A 58 0.03 12.81 7.24
C THR A 58 0.89 11.83 8.02
N ARG A 59 0.27 11.13 8.99
CA ARG A 59 0.95 10.13 9.80
C ARG A 59 1.48 8.96 8.97
N TYR A 60 0.70 8.51 7.99
CA TYR A 60 1.11 7.45 7.07
C TYR A 60 2.38 7.82 6.29
N LEU A 61 2.43 9.03 5.72
CA LEU A 61 3.60 9.48 4.95
C LEU A 61 4.86 9.62 5.83
N GLU A 62 4.71 10.13 7.05
CA GLU A 62 5.80 10.19 8.04
C GLU A 62 6.33 8.79 8.36
N ARG A 63 5.44 7.86 8.74
CA ARG A 63 5.82 6.48 9.09
C ARG A 63 6.41 5.72 7.91
N VAL A 64 5.94 5.97 6.68
CA VAL A 64 6.54 5.38 5.49
C VAL A 64 7.98 5.87 5.27
N GLU A 65 8.27 7.14 5.51
CA GLU A 65 9.66 7.63 5.37
C GLU A 65 10.56 7.12 6.50
N ASP A 66 10.03 7.05 7.73
CA ASP A 66 10.82 6.71 8.92
C ASP A 66 10.99 5.19 9.14
N GLU A 67 9.97 4.39 8.79
CA GLU A 67 9.88 2.98 9.20
C GLU A 67 10.00 2.00 8.03
N LEU A 68 9.63 2.38 6.80
CA LEU A 68 9.55 1.42 5.68
C LEU A 68 10.94 0.89 5.30
N ASP A 69 11.10 -0.44 5.29
CA ASP A 69 12.31 -1.06 4.76
C ASP A 69 12.33 -0.95 3.23
N ARG A 70 12.98 0.09 2.73
CA ARG A 70 13.24 0.34 1.31
C ARG A 70 14.56 -0.23 0.82
N GLY A 71 15.22 -1.09 1.61
CA GLY A 71 16.55 -1.57 1.34
C GLY A 71 17.55 -0.42 1.18
N PRO A 72 18.53 -0.51 0.27
CA PRO A 72 19.53 0.54 0.07
C PRO A 72 19.01 1.73 -0.77
N SER A 73 17.71 1.76 -1.11
CA SER A 73 17.18 2.76 -2.03
C SER A 73 17.12 4.14 -1.39
N PRO A 74 17.62 5.20 -2.07
CA PRO A 74 17.56 6.57 -1.55
C PRO A 74 16.18 7.22 -1.76
N THR A 75 15.27 6.59 -2.52
CA THR A 75 13.94 7.12 -2.83
C THR A 75 12.87 6.06 -2.57
N LEU A 76 11.60 6.47 -2.70
CA LEU A 76 10.44 5.58 -2.69
C LEU A 76 9.91 5.30 -4.11
N ILE A 77 10.73 5.55 -5.14
CA ILE A 77 10.39 5.29 -6.54
C ILE A 77 10.56 3.79 -6.82
N CYS A 78 9.59 3.18 -7.50
CA CYS A 78 9.55 1.73 -7.69
C CYS A 78 10.84 1.19 -8.34
N ASN A 79 11.34 1.80 -9.41
CA ASN A 79 12.57 1.35 -10.07
C ASN A 79 13.79 1.47 -9.16
N ASP A 80 13.90 2.54 -8.39
CA ASP A 80 15.04 2.76 -7.49
C ASP A 80 15.03 1.73 -6.35
N MET A 81 13.85 1.38 -5.84
CA MET A 81 13.69 0.38 -4.78
C MET A 81 14.02 -1.04 -5.27
N VAL A 82 13.65 -1.37 -6.51
CA VAL A 82 13.81 -2.73 -7.04
C VAL A 82 15.12 -2.96 -7.81
N ALA A 83 15.82 -1.90 -8.24
CA ALA A 83 17.08 -1.99 -8.98
C ALA A 83 18.15 -2.91 -8.34
N PRO A 84 18.33 -2.93 -7.00
CA PRO A 84 19.31 -3.81 -6.36
C PRO A 84 18.99 -5.32 -6.47
N HIS A 85 17.75 -5.68 -6.80
CA HIS A 85 17.25 -7.06 -6.74
C HIS A 85 17.42 -7.85 -8.04
N GLY A 86 18.08 -7.26 -9.06
CA GLY A 86 18.46 -7.95 -10.29
C GLY A 86 17.28 -8.20 -11.23
N GLU A 87 16.96 -9.47 -11.48
CA GLU A 87 15.93 -9.86 -12.44
C GLU A 87 14.55 -9.32 -12.03
N PHE A 88 13.87 -8.65 -12.97
CA PHE A 88 12.58 -8.00 -12.70
C PHE A 88 11.50 -8.97 -12.23
N MET A 89 11.42 -10.20 -12.74
CA MET A 89 10.47 -11.21 -12.25
C MET A 89 11.15 -12.25 -11.35
N GLY A 90 12.36 -11.95 -10.87
CA GLY A 90 13.16 -12.85 -10.08
C GLY A 90 12.65 -13.00 -8.64
N PRO A 91 13.01 -14.11 -7.97
CA PRO A 91 12.56 -14.42 -6.61
C PRO A 91 13.01 -13.36 -5.58
N ALA A 92 14.18 -12.74 -5.76
CA ALA A 92 14.69 -11.70 -4.87
C ALA A 92 13.78 -10.46 -4.85
N ARG A 93 13.33 -10.00 -6.02
CA ARG A 93 12.39 -8.88 -6.11
C ARG A 93 11.02 -9.27 -5.57
N HIS A 94 10.52 -10.46 -5.90
CA HIS A 94 9.23 -10.93 -5.39
C HIS A 94 9.21 -10.92 -3.86
N HIS A 95 10.24 -11.48 -3.21
CA HIS A 95 10.38 -11.46 -1.76
C HIS A 95 10.38 -10.03 -1.20
N PHE A 96 11.22 -9.15 -1.76
CA PHE A 96 11.29 -7.75 -1.34
C PHE A 96 9.94 -7.02 -1.47
N CYS A 97 9.29 -7.09 -2.65
CA CYS A 97 8.02 -6.44 -2.87
C CYS A 97 6.91 -7.00 -1.95
N THR A 98 6.91 -8.30 -1.66
CA THR A 98 5.96 -8.91 -0.71
C THR A 98 6.19 -8.40 0.72
N ALA A 99 7.45 -8.29 1.16
CA ALA A 99 7.77 -7.72 2.48
C ALA A 99 7.30 -6.27 2.59
N VAL A 100 7.57 -5.44 1.58
CA VAL A 100 7.10 -4.04 1.50
C VAL A 100 5.56 -3.96 1.55
N VAL A 101 4.85 -4.84 0.83
CA VAL A 101 3.38 -4.91 0.88
C VAL A 101 2.90 -5.26 2.28
N GLY A 102 3.52 -6.24 2.94
CA GLY A 102 3.17 -6.64 4.31
C GLY A 102 3.34 -5.50 5.30
N GLN A 103 4.47 -4.80 5.27
CA GLN A 103 4.72 -3.66 6.15
C GLN A 103 3.75 -2.51 5.89
N VAL A 104 3.49 -2.16 4.63
CA VAL A 104 2.50 -1.12 4.32
C VAL A 104 1.10 -1.51 4.79
N ALA A 105 0.70 -2.78 4.62
CA ALA A 105 -0.59 -3.24 5.13
C ALA A 105 -0.68 -3.10 6.65
N GLN A 106 0.39 -3.43 7.38
CA GLN A 106 0.45 -3.22 8.83
C GLN A 106 0.30 -1.73 9.20
N LEU A 107 1.01 -0.82 8.53
CA LEU A 107 0.90 0.62 8.79
C LEU A 107 -0.54 1.13 8.58
N VAL A 108 -1.20 0.68 7.51
CA VAL A 108 -2.59 1.06 7.21
C VAL A 108 -3.54 0.51 8.27
N ASP A 109 -3.39 -0.77 8.66
CA ASP A 109 -4.22 -1.37 9.72
C ASP A 109 -4.12 -0.61 11.04
N GLU A 110 -2.90 -0.30 11.48
CA GLU A 110 -2.64 0.46 12.71
C GLU A 110 -3.31 1.84 12.67
N LEU A 111 -3.17 2.57 11.56
CA LEU A 111 -3.78 3.89 11.40
C LEU A 111 -5.32 3.82 11.35
N LEU A 112 -5.89 2.82 10.67
CA LEU A 112 -7.33 2.63 10.67
C LEU A 112 -7.86 2.38 12.09
N ARG A 113 -7.17 1.55 12.87
CA ARG A 113 -7.52 1.29 14.28
C ARG A 113 -7.40 2.55 15.14
N GLU A 114 -6.37 3.36 14.96
CA GLU A 114 -6.21 4.66 15.65
C GLU A 114 -7.39 5.61 15.37
N HIS A 115 -7.98 5.53 14.18
CA HIS A 115 -9.16 6.28 13.78
C HIS A 115 -10.49 5.59 14.10
N GLY A 116 -10.48 4.49 14.87
CA GLY A 116 -11.68 3.76 15.27
C GLY A 116 -12.34 2.95 14.16
N VAL A 117 -11.65 2.75 13.03
CA VAL A 117 -12.13 1.93 11.93
C VAL A 117 -11.77 0.47 12.21
N THR A 118 -12.78 -0.39 12.21
CA THR A 118 -12.60 -1.84 12.23
C THR A 118 -12.82 -2.37 10.81
N HIS A 119 -11.92 -3.21 10.33
CA HIS A 119 -12.07 -3.97 9.09
C HIS A 119 -11.75 -5.44 9.40
N GLN A 120 -12.30 -6.36 8.62
CA GLN A 120 -11.88 -7.76 8.66
C GLN A 120 -10.90 -7.98 7.50
N ALA A 121 -9.87 -8.78 7.75
CA ALA A 121 -9.03 -9.22 6.66
C ALA A 121 -9.75 -10.38 5.96
N THR A 122 -10.13 -10.20 4.70
CA THR A 122 -10.53 -11.35 3.88
C THR A 122 -9.25 -12.02 3.35
N PRO A 123 -9.08 -13.35 3.54
CA PRO A 123 -7.90 -14.06 3.06
C PRO A 123 -7.72 -13.88 1.54
N VAL A 124 -6.50 -13.53 1.13
CA VAL A 124 -6.20 -13.30 -0.29
C VAL A 124 -5.67 -14.59 -0.91
N SER A 125 -6.34 -15.06 -1.95
CA SER A 125 -5.84 -16.14 -2.80
C SER A 125 -4.85 -15.59 -3.82
N LEU A 126 -3.60 -16.05 -3.77
CA LEU A 126 -2.57 -15.69 -4.72
C LEU A 126 -2.69 -16.49 -6.01
N ALA A 127 -2.03 -16.02 -7.08
CA ALA A 127 -2.07 -16.65 -8.40
C ALA A 127 -1.45 -18.06 -8.42
N ASP A 128 -0.63 -18.39 -7.43
CA ASP A 128 -0.04 -19.72 -7.23
C ASP A 128 -0.92 -20.65 -6.36
N GLY A 129 -2.10 -20.19 -5.95
CA GLY A 129 -3.05 -20.94 -5.12
C GLY A 129 -2.77 -20.88 -3.62
N SER A 130 -1.71 -20.17 -3.18
CA SER A 130 -1.47 -19.94 -1.75
C SER A 130 -2.42 -18.90 -1.17
N VAL A 131 -2.67 -18.97 0.14
CA VAL A 131 -3.56 -18.05 0.85
C VAL A 131 -2.73 -17.24 1.85
N LEU A 132 -2.79 -15.91 1.74
CA LEU A 132 -2.29 -14.98 2.76
C LEU A 132 -3.44 -14.58 3.68
N GLY A 133 -3.30 -14.87 4.98
CA GLY A 133 -4.25 -14.56 6.04
C GLY A 133 -3.69 -13.60 7.06
#